data_AF-A0A543BQT8-F1
#
_entry.id   AF-A0A543BQT8-F1
#
_cell.length_a   1.000
_cell.length_b   1.000
_cell.length_c   1.000
_cell.angle_alpha   90.00
_cell.angle_beta   90.00
_cell.angle_gamma   90.00
#
_symmetry.space_group_name_H-M   'P 1'
#
loop_
_entity.id
_entity.type
_entity.pdbx_description
1 polymer ?
#
loop_
_entity_poly.entity_id
_entity_poly.type
_entity_poly.pdbx_seq_one_letter_code
_entity_poly.pdbx_strand_id
1 'polypeptide(L)'
;MERTCLNAIAQLFTRSDSSASPLTRTQRRPTWPSTLQSMSATAPSVPNVAPADVAAWIALALSVLGLLVTVLLRYLDGPRARVRLRAVLLNVGLGGTVTYNTGTWPIPGSHPAREQGLPDRGDVIELAEIVVENIGRHPMTVYDVGFTWRGKRRTRWGRRLRHYSVPTPITPQREDDMKYAKGDRFRLEPADMVTLLVDYWSVVRSSRPNRSGHVKLRASVLIAGRRRTKRSRLKLAWVIPDAAQTAVDGLETVPLRSVIAATTARVILYATDERLGNIGYFARDLEGRIAGAWPADWAGRRAAIEAVMDDEDTMHFVPYQDARMLKTSVLIALISDIEARKADIDWSDILTPAPAQDAVQTRDDDPASEVPI
;
A
#
# COMPACT_ATOMS: atom_id res chain seq x y z
N MET A 1 -11.42 -16.45 -25.75
CA MET A 1 -11.60 -16.44 -24.26
C MET A 1 -13.04 -16.10 -23.84
N GLU A 2 -14.01 -16.03 -24.77
CA GLU A 2 -15.41 -15.66 -24.50
C GLU A 2 -16.40 -16.84 -24.44
N ARG A 3 -15.99 -18.07 -24.79
CA ARG A 3 -16.90 -19.24 -24.78
C ARG A 3 -17.03 -19.94 -23.41
N THR A 4 -16.25 -19.55 -22.41
CA THR A 4 -16.21 -20.25 -21.10
C THR A 4 -17.17 -19.66 -20.06
N CYS A 5 -17.76 -18.48 -20.30
CA CYS A 5 -18.66 -17.84 -19.33
C CYS A 5 -20.13 -18.24 -19.46
N LEU A 6 -20.56 -18.81 -20.59
CA LEU A 6 -21.97 -19.20 -20.79
C LEU A 6 -22.34 -20.56 -20.17
N ASN A 7 -21.39 -21.46 -19.96
CA ASN A 7 -21.66 -22.78 -19.37
C ASN A 7 -21.79 -22.78 -17.83
N ALA A 8 -21.44 -21.67 -17.14
CA ALA A 8 -21.51 -21.60 -15.69
C ALA A 8 -22.91 -21.23 -15.14
N ILE A 9 -23.83 -20.76 -15.99
CA ILE A 9 -25.18 -20.33 -15.58
C ILE A 9 -26.19 -21.50 -15.65
N ALA A 10 -25.92 -22.52 -16.47
CA ALA A 10 -26.81 -23.69 -16.61
C ALA A 10 -26.73 -24.70 -15.44
N GLN A 11 -25.72 -24.63 -14.56
CA GLN A 11 -25.55 -25.58 -13.45
C GLN A 11 -26.09 -25.10 -12.09
N LEU A 12 -26.68 -23.91 -12.01
CA LEU A 12 -27.17 -23.33 -10.74
C LEU A 12 -28.65 -23.63 -10.43
N PHE A 13 -29.36 -24.41 -11.27
CA PHE A 13 -30.79 -24.68 -11.10
C PHE A 13 -31.18 -26.15 -10.86
N THR A 14 -30.23 -27.07 -10.67
CA THR A 14 -30.53 -28.49 -10.39
C THR A 14 -29.82 -28.99 -9.13
N ARG A 15 -30.27 -28.55 -7.95
CA ARG A 15 -30.28 -29.37 -6.72
C ARG A 15 -30.87 -28.56 -5.56
N SER A 16 -32.09 -28.91 -5.20
CA SER A 16 -32.72 -28.55 -3.92
C SER A 16 -33.41 -29.80 -3.40
N ASP A 17 -32.60 -30.73 -2.87
CA ASP A 17 -33.12 -31.79 -2.01
C ASP A 17 -33.38 -31.16 -0.63
N SER A 18 -34.66 -31.04 -0.34
CA SER A 18 -35.25 -30.61 0.91
C SER A 18 -35.12 -31.70 1.98
N SER A 19 -34.43 -31.40 3.09
CA SER A 19 -34.63 -32.08 4.37
C SER A 19 -34.96 -31.03 5.43
N ALA A 20 -36.26 -30.81 5.64
CA ALA A 20 -36.78 -30.01 6.73
C ALA A 20 -37.66 -30.88 7.62
N SER A 21 -37.25 -30.99 8.89
CA SER A 21 -37.96 -31.67 9.98
C SER A 21 -39.26 -30.95 10.36
N PRO A 22 -40.22 -31.64 10.98
CA PRO A 22 -41.58 -31.17 11.13
C PRO A 22 -41.74 -30.27 12.36
N LEU A 23 -42.35 -29.10 12.18
CA LEU A 23 -42.92 -28.32 13.28
C LEU A 23 -44.43 -28.54 13.30
N THR A 24 -44.87 -29.17 14.38
CA THR A 24 -46.25 -29.38 14.80
C THR A 24 -46.97 -28.04 14.96
N ARG A 25 -47.91 -27.75 14.04
CA ARG A 25 -48.84 -26.63 14.15
C ARG A 25 -50.23 -27.15 14.44
N THR A 26 -50.71 -26.84 15.63
CA THR A 26 -52.03 -27.15 16.17
C THR A 26 -53.13 -26.53 15.31
N GLN A 27 -53.96 -27.38 14.71
CA GLN A 27 -55.05 -27.04 13.80
C GLN A 27 -56.31 -26.72 14.63
N ARG A 28 -56.79 -25.47 14.62
CA ARG A 28 -58.16 -25.13 15.06
C ARG A 28 -59.10 -25.30 13.86
N ARG A 29 -60.10 -26.17 14.02
CA ARG A 29 -61.21 -26.37 13.08
C ARG A 29 -62.19 -25.20 13.14
N PRO A 30 -62.55 -24.56 12.01
CA PRO A 30 -63.81 -23.87 11.87
C PRO A 30 -64.87 -24.84 11.32
N THR A 31 -65.99 -24.93 12.03
CA THR A 31 -67.22 -25.58 11.59
C THR A 31 -67.86 -24.78 10.47
N TRP A 32 -68.06 -25.41 9.31
CA TRP A 32 -68.92 -24.89 8.23
C TRP A 32 -70.29 -25.57 8.29
N PRO A 33 -71.39 -24.83 8.05
CA PRO A 33 -72.72 -25.40 7.92
C PRO A 33 -72.89 -26.13 6.59
N SER A 34 -73.52 -27.28 6.65
CA SER A 34 -73.96 -28.10 5.53
C SER A 34 -75.19 -27.49 4.87
N THR A 35 -75.00 -26.89 3.68
CA THR A 35 -76.09 -26.60 2.75
C THR A 35 -75.86 -27.42 1.49
N LEU A 36 -76.57 -28.55 1.40
CA LEU A 36 -76.68 -29.37 0.20
C LEU A 36 -77.56 -28.61 -0.81
N GLN A 37 -76.92 -27.99 -1.80
CA GLN A 37 -77.62 -27.46 -2.96
C GLN A 37 -77.23 -28.32 -4.18
N SER A 38 -78.19 -29.09 -4.67
CA SER A 38 -78.10 -29.87 -5.90
C SER A 38 -77.93 -28.92 -7.08
N MET A 39 -76.70 -28.81 -7.60
CA MET A 39 -76.42 -28.15 -8.87
C MET A 39 -76.18 -29.19 -9.95
N SER A 40 -77.04 -29.13 -10.96
CA SER A 40 -77.03 -29.92 -12.17
C SER A 40 -75.68 -29.86 -12.89
N ALA A 41 -75.14 -31.04 -13.21
CA ALA A 41 -73.91 -31.21 -13.96
C ALA A 41 -74.05 -30.58 -15.36
N THR A 42 -73.48 -29.40 -15.53
CA THR A 42 -73.21 -28.80 -16.84
C THR A 42 -71.79 -29.21 -17.23
N ALA A 43 -71.64 -29.88 -18.36
CA ALA A 43 -70.36 -30.39 -18.83
C ALA A 43 -69.30 -29.26 -18.87
N PRO A 44 -68.06 -29.49 -18.38
CA PRO A 44 -67.03 -28.47 -18.37
C PRO A 44 -66.64 -28.15 -19.81
N SER A 45 -66.99 -26.95 -20.28
CA SER A 45 -66.42 -26.40 -21.50
C SER A 45 -64.92 -26.26 -21.29
N VAL A 46 -64.14 -26.88 -22.18
CA VAL A 46 -62.68 -26.73 -22.20
C VAL A 46 -62.40 -25.23 -22.34
N PRO A 47 -61.78 -24.57 -21.36
CA PRO A 47 -61.50 -23.14 -21.47
C PRO A 47 -60.52 -22.97 -22.63
N ASN A 48 -60.98 -22.32 -23.69
CA ASN A 48 -60.11 -21.79 -24.73
C ASN A 48 -59.17 -20.81 -24.03
N VAL A 49 -57.93 -21.24 -23.77
CA VAL A 49 -56.85 -20.38 -23.28
C VAL A 49 -56.64 -19.33 -24.36
N ALA A 50 -57.22 -18.14 -24.13
CA ALA A 50 -57.14 -17.05 -25.08
C ALA A 50 -55.65 -16.69 -25.31
N PRO A 51 -55.23 -16.37 -26.54
CA PRO A 51 -53.84 -16.02 -26.87
C PRO A 51 -53.29 -14.81 -26.08
N ALA A 52 -54.16 -14.10 -25.35
CA ALA A 52 -53.80 -13.05 -24.40
C ALA A 52 -52.85 -13.51 -23.27
N ASP A 53 -52.89 -14.79 -22.90
CA ASP A 53 -52.06 -15.30 -21.79
C ASP A 53 -50.58 -15.41 -22.20
N VAL A 54 -50.30 -15.84 -23.43
CA VAL A 54 -48.93 -15.97 -23.95
C VAL A 54 -48.22 -14.61 -24.01
N ALA A 55 -48.93 -13.57 -24.45
CA ALA A 55 -48.39 -12.21 -24.48
C ALA A 55 -48.05 -11.68 -23.08
N ALA A 56 -48.88 -11.98 -22.07
CA ALA A 56 -48.62 -11.59 -20.69
C ALA A 56 -47.38 -12.29 -20.12
N TRP A 57 -47.20 -13.59 -20.38
CA TRP A 57 -45.99 -14.32 -19.97
C TRP A 57 -44.71 -13.81 -20.64
N ILE A 58 -44.77 -13.47 -21.93
CA ILE A 58 -43.63 -12.87 -22.64
C ILE A 58 -43.29 -11.50 -22.03
N ALA A 59 -44.29 -10.65 -21.78
CA ALA A 59 -44.08 -9.33 -21.18
C ALA A 59 -43.48 -9.43 -19.76
N LEU A 60 -43.95 -10.40 -18.96
CA LEU A 60 -43.39 -10.67 -17.63
C LEU A 60 -41.93 -11.12 -17.71
N ALA A 61 -41.62 -12.08 -18.61
CA ALA A 61 -40.26 -12.58 -18.80
C ALA A 61 -39.29 -11.47 -19.23
N LEU A 62 -39.70 -10.62 -20.18
CA LEU A 62 -38.91 -9.46 -20.61
C LEU A 62 -38.72 -8.43 -19.49
N SER A 63 -39.75 -8.20 -18.67
CA SER A 63 -39.66 -7.29 -17.53
C SER A 63 -38.69 -7.80 -16.45
N VAL A 64 -38.74 -9.09 -16.12
CA VAL A 64 -37.80 -9.73 -15.19
C VAL A 64 -36.38 -9.68 -15.75
N LEU A 65 -36.19 -9.96 -17.05
CA LEU A 65 -34.88 -9.85 -17.70
C LEU A 65 -34.36 -8.41 -17.67
N GLY A 66 -35.20 -7.42 -17.98
CA GLY A 66 -34.85 -6.00 -17.91
C GLY A 66 -34.44 -5.56 -16.50
N LEU A 67 -35.16 -6.03 -15.47
CA LEU A 67 -34.81 -5.79 -14.08
C LEU A 67 -33.46 -6.41 -13.72
N LEU A 68 -33.22 -7.68 -14.09
CA LEU A 68 -31.97 -8.39 -13.84
C LEU A 68 -30.78 -7.69 -14.53
N VAL A 69 -30.94 -7.28 -15.78
CA VAL A 69 -29.91 -6.51 -16.51
C VAL A 69 -29.64 -5.18 -15.82
N THR A 70 -30.68 -4.46 -15.37
CA THR A 70 -30.52 -3.18 -14.66
C THR A 70 -29.80 -3.35 -13.32
N VAL A 71 -30.15 -4.38 -12.55
CA VAL A 71 -29.47 -4.72 -11.28
C VAL A 71 -28.02 -5.11 -11.53
N LEU A 72 -27.76 -5.90 -12.57
CA LEU A 72 -26.40 -6.31 -12.95
C LEU A 72 -25.57 -5.10 -13.38
N LEU A 73 -26.10 -4.24 -14.24
CA LEU A 73 -25.44 -3.00 -14.66
C LEU A 73 -25.16 -2.10 -13.46
N ARG A 74 -26.12 -1.89 -12.56
CA ARG A 74 -25.90 -1.11 -11.33
C ARG A 74 -24.82 -1.71 -10.43
N TYR A 75 -24.76 -3.03 -10.33
CA TYR A 75 -23.71 -3.72 -9.57
C TYR A 75 -22.34 -3.56 -10.23
N LEU A 76 -22.30 -3.63 -11.57
CA LEU A 76 -21.12 -3.44 -12.37
C LEU A 76 -20.65 -1.98 -12.37
N ASP A 77 -21.53 -1.00 -12.38
CA ASP A 77 -21.20 0.42 -12.49
C ASP A 77 -20.73 1.05 -11.19
N GLY A 78 -20.96 0.40 -10.05
CA GLY A 78 -20.52 0.87 -8.74
C GLY A 78 -19.00 1.14 -8.64
N PRO A 79 -18.53 1.80 -7.57
CA PRO A 79 -17.13 2.22 -7.44
C PRO A 79 -16.17 1.04 -7.55
N ARG A 80 -15.17 1.17 -8.44
CA ARG A 80 -14.15 0.17 -8.74
C ARG A 80 -12.77 0.79 -8.52
N ALA A 81 -12.07 0.34 -7.48
CA ALA A 81 -10.69 0.72 -7.27
C ALA A 81 -9.73 -0.30 -7.88
N ARG A 82 -8.65 0.19 -8.50
CA ARG A 82 -7.44 -0.56 -8.78
C ARG A 82 -6.37 -0.10 -7.79
N VAL A 83 -5.77 -1.05 -7.09
CA VAL A 83 -4.70 -0.80 -6.12
C VAL A 83 -3.41 -1.41 -6.65
N ARG A 84 -2.33 -0.63 -6.70
CA ARG A 84 -0.98 -1.09 -7.07
C ARG A 84 -0.04 -0.89 -5.89
N LEU A 85 1.00 -1.71 -5.85
CA LEU A 85 2.08 -1.63 -4.88
C LEU A 85 3.39 -1.62 -5.68
N ARG A 86 4.20 -0.59 -5.49
CA ARG A 86 5.48 -0.37 -6.17
C ARG A 86 6.54 0.02 -5.14
N ALA A 87 7.79 -0.24 -5.47
CA ALA A 87 8.90 0.11 -4.60
C ALA A 87 9.44 1.47 -5.03
N VAL A 88 9.77 2.31 -4.07
CA VAL A 88 10.31 3.65 -4.31
C VAL A 88 11.55 3.84 -3.47
N LEU A 89 12.58 4.42 -4.07
CA LEU A 89 13.75 4.90 -3.36
C LEU A 89 13.65 6.43 -3.29
N LEU A 90 13.51 6.96 -2.08
CA LEU A 90 13.58 8.40 -1.84
C LEU A 90 15.03 8.77 -1.56
N ASN A 91 15.65 9.54 -2.44
CA ASN A 91 16.99 10.07 -2.25
C ASN A 91 16.94 11.22 -1.24
N VAL A 92 17.57 11.04 -0.08
CA VAL A 92 17.52 12.03 0.99
C VAL A 92 18.51 13.18 0.82
N GLY A 93 19.49 13.05 -0.07
CA GLY A 93 20.43 14.12 -0.40
C GLY A 93 19.90 15.08 -1.46
N LEU A 94 19.21 14.56 -2.48
CA LEU A 94 18.69 15.35 -3.61
C LEU A 94 17.18 15.64 -3.53
N GLY A 95 16.45 14.92 -2.68
CA GLY A 95 15.00 15.05 -2.52
C GLY A 95 14.16 14.41 -3.63
N GLY A 96 14.79 13.76 -4.62
CA GLY A 96 14.10 13.06 -5.71
C GLY A 96 13.65 11.65 -5.34
N THR A 97 12.59 11.15 -5.99
CA THR A 97 12.16 9.76 -5.87
C THR A 97 12.49 8.95 -7.14
N VAL A 98 12.82 7.67 -6.95
CA VAL A 98 12.99 6.71 -8.05
C VAL A 98 11.96 5.61 -7.87
N THR A 99 10.98 5.55 -8.77
CA THR A 99 9.85 4.61 -8.70
C THR A 99 10.06 3.39 -9.60
N TYR A 100 9.97 2.19 -9.02
CA TYR A 100 10.09 0.93 -9.75
C TYR A 100 8.71 0.39 -10.17
N ASN A 101 8.39 0.61 -11.45
CA ASN A 101 7.07 0.35 -12.01
C ASN A 101 6.70 -1.14 -12.16
N THR A 102 7.65 -2.07 -12.03
CA THR A 102 7.41 -3.52 -12.15
C THR A 102 6.47 -4.05 -11.07
N GLY A 103 6.40 -3.38 -9.91
CA GLY A 103 5.65 -3.85 -8.75
C GLY A 103 6.22 -5.13 -8.13
N THR A 104 7.43 -5.51 -8.51
CA THR A 104 8.15 -6.67 -7.98
C THR A 104 9.05 -6.26 -6.82
N TRP A 105 9.28 -7.20 -5.91
CA TRP A 105 10.27 -7.12 -4.85
C TRP A 105 11.12 -8.40 -4.93
N PRO A 106 12.46 -8.35 -4.77
CA PRO A 106 13.28 -7.16 -4.49
C PRO A 106 13.44 -6.24 -5.71
N ILE A 107 13.98 -5.05 -5.46
CA ILE A 107 14.47 -4.15 -6.50
C ILE A 107 15.80 -4.72 -7.01
N PRO A 108 15.93 -5.05 -8.31
CA PRO A 108 17.18 -5.53 -8.85
C PRO A 108 18.24 -4.41 -8.84
N GLY A 109 19.39 -4.65 -8.24
CA GLY A 109 20.50 -3.70 -8.14
C GLY A 109 21.19 -3.40 -9.47
N SER A 110 20.96 -4.23 -10.49
CA SER A 110 21.44 -4.04 -11.87
C SER A 110 20.42 -3.35 -12.79
N HIS A 111 19.30 -2.84 -12.28
CA HIS A 111 18.26 -2.19 -13.10
C HIS A 111 18.87 -1.07 -13.95
N PRO A 112 18.40 -0.81 -15.20
CA PRO A 112 18.86 0.28 -16.07
C PRO A 112 18.76 1.70 -15.46
N ALA A 113 18.21 1.82 -14.25
CA ALA A 113 18.37 3.01 -13.41
C ALA A 113 19.84 3.27 -13.00
N ARG A 114 20.76 2.30 -13.13
CA ARG A 114 22.21 2.53 -13.04
C ARG A 114 22.70 3.50 -14.10
N GLU A 115 22.12 3.49 -15.30
CA GLU A 115 22.45 4.43 -16.38
C GLU A 115 21.88 5.84 -16.12
N GLN A 116 20.92 5.97 -15.19
CA GLN A 116 20.35 7.24 -14.72
C GLN A 116 20.97 7.73 -13.40
N GLY A 117 22.09 7.13 -12.95
CA GLY A 117 22.75 7.50 -11.71
C GLY A 117 21.94 7.09 -10.48
N LEU A 118 21.90 5.78 -10.18
CA LEU A 118 21.28 5.29 -8.94
C LEU A 118 21.78 6.13 -7.76
N PRO A 119 20.88 6.65 -6.92
CA PRO A 119 21.29 7.21 -5.64
C PRO A 119 22.01 6.11 -4.85
N ASP A 120 23.10 6.52 -4.20
CA ASP A 120 23.88 5.65 -3.35
C ASP A 120 22.97 4.88 -2.38
N ARG A 121 23.20 3.58 -2.19
CA ARG A 121 22.39 2.74 -1.29
C ARG A 121 22.37 3.27 0.13
N GLY A 122 23.45 3.95 0.54
CA GLY A 122 23.53 4.65 1.83
C GLY A 122 22.61 5.88 1.92
N ASP A 123 22.28 6.51 0.80
CA ASP A 123 21.62 7.82 0.74
C ASP A 123 20.13 7.71 0.30
N VAL A 124 19.55 6.52 0.40
CA VAL A 124 18.14 6.27 0.05
C VAL A 124 17.32 5.75 1.21
N ILE A 125 16.05 6.13 1.21
CA ILE A 125 15.01 5.50 2.01
C ILE A 125 14.16 4.63 1.10
N GLU A 126 14.01 3.39 1.49
CA GLU A 126 13.11 2.46 0.82
C GLU A 126 11.69 2.65 1.30
N LEU A 127 10.83 3.07 0.39
CA LEU A 127 9.42 3.29 0.59
C LEU A 127 8.59 2.36 -0.30
N ALA A 128 7.34 2.19 0.08
CA ALA A 128 6.34 1.58 -0.76
C ALA A 128 5.42 2.66 -1.31
N GLU A 129 5.23 2.66 -2.62
CA GLU A 129 4.23 3.46 -3.30
C GLU A 129 2.94 2.64 -3.44
N ILE A 130 1.88 3.11 -2.79
CA ILE A 130 0.53 2.59 -2.95
C ILE A 130 -0.24 3.53 -3.87
N VAL A 131 -0.51 3.07 -5.09
CA VAL A 131 -1.32 3.82 -6.06
C VAL A 131 -2.75 3.32 -6.01
N VAL A 132 -3.69 4.23 -5.78
CA VAL A 132 -5.13 3.97 -5.75
C VAL A 132 -5.79 4.71 -6.91
N GLU A 133 -6.35 3.97 -7.85
CA GLU A 133 -6.96 4.50 -9.07
C GLU A 133 -8.46 4.17 -9.07
N ASN A 134 -9.31 5.16 -9.31
CA ASN A 134 -10.74 4.96 -9.53
C ASN A 134 -10.99 4.59 -11.00
N ILE A 135 -11.07 3.28 -11.29
CA ILE A 135 -11.40 2.77 -12.62
C ILE A 135 -12.92 2.64 -12.83
N GLY A 136 -13.73 3.13 -11.89
CA GLY A 136 -15.19 3.15 -11.98
C GLY A 136 -15.72 4.44 -12.61
N ARG A 137 -17.01 4.47 -12.91
CA ARG A 137 -17.71 5.65 -13.45
C ARG A 137 -18.29 6.56 -12.37
N HIS A 138 -18.23 6.14 -11.11
CA HIS A 138 -18.75 6.88 -9.98
C HIS A 138 -17.64 7.31 -9.03
N PRO A 139 -17.77 8.47 -8.38
CA PRO A 139 -16.83 8.89 -7.35
C PRO A 139 -16.78 7.88 -6.20
N MET A 140 -15.62 7.78 -5.57
CA MET A 140 -15.42 6.89 -4.43
C MET A 140 -14.66 7.57 -3.31
N THR A 141 -15.06 7.34 -2.06
CA THR A 141 -14.31 7.76 -0.88
C THR A 141 -13.50 6.60 -0.34
N VAL A 142 -12.20 6.82 -0.17
CA VAL A 142 -11.25 5.89 0.45
C VAL A 142 -11.05 6.31 1.91
N TYR A 143 -11.08 5.33 2.83
CA TYR A 143 -10.94 5.59 4.27
C TYR A 143 -9.60 5.15 4.85
N ASP A 144 -9.16 3.95 4.47
CA ASP A 144 -7.95 3.37 5.01
C ASP A 144 -7.11 2.85 3.84
N VAL A 145 -5.86 3.28 3.78
CA VAL A 145 -4.86 2.76 2.84
C VAL A 145 -3.74 2.14 3.65
N GLY A 146 -3.36 0.91 3.29
CA GLY A 146 -2.23 0.30 3.96
C GLY A 146 -1.96 -1.12 3.52
N PHE A 147 -1.48 -1.94 4.43
CA PHE A 147 -0.98 -3.27 4.12
C PHE A 147 -1.84 -4.37 4.69
N THR A 148 -1.93 -5.46 3.94
CA THR A 148 -2.51 -6.70 4.38
C THR A 148 -1.49 -7.82 4.22
N TRP A 149 -1.23 -8.56 5.30
CA TRP A 149 -0.40 -9.77 5.27
C TRP A 149 -1.06 -10.91 6.04
N ARG A 150 -0.51 -12.11 5.89
CA ARG A 150 -0.94 -13.31 6.63
C ARG A 150 0.05 -13.55 7.75
N GLY A 151 -0.44 -13.56 8.98
CA GLY A 151 0.37 -13.85 10.15
C GLY A 151 0.29 -15.30 10.58
N LYS A 152 0.74 -15.56 11.82
CA LYS A 152 0.85 -16.90 12.39
C LYS A 152 -0.50 -17.62 12.41
N ARG A 153 -0.49 -18.93 12.13
CA ARG A 153 -1.65 -19.82 12.25
C ARG A 153 -1.96 -20.00 13.74
N ARG A 154 -2.88 -19.20 14.29
CA ARG A 154 -3.17 -19.18 15.74
C ARG A 154 -4.25 -20.18 16.18
N THR A 155 -4.99 -20.78 15.24
CA THR A 155 -6.14 -21.63 15.57
C THR A 155 -5.88 -23.11 15.29
N ARG A 156 -6.40 -23.98 16.17
CA ARG A 156 -6.46 -25.45 16.02
C ARG A 156 -7.04 -25.85 14.65
N TRP A 157 -7.99 -25.06 14.15
CA TRP A 157 -8.65 -25.22 12.85
C TRP A 157 -7.88 -24.68 11.65
N GLY A 158 -6.70 -24.10 11.86
CA GLY A 158 -5.81 -23.67 10.80
C GLY A 158 -6.19 -22.45 9.99
N ARG A 159 -7.10 -21.62 10.49
CA ARG A 159 -7.34 -20.30 9.89
C ARG A 159 -6.12 -19.41 10.13
N ARG A 160 -5.53 -18.92 9.03
CA ARG A 160 -4.45 -17.93 9.07
C ARG A 160 -5.04 -16.58 9.46
N LEU A 161 -4.53 -15.96 10.53
CA LEU A 161 -4.93 -14.62 10.91
C LEU A 161 -4.45 -13.64 9.83
N ARG A 162 -5.35 -12.75 9.44
CA ARG A 162 -5.06 -11.69 8.50
C ARG A 162 -4.82 -10.42 9.28
N HIS A 163 -3.63 -9.87 9.14
CA HIS A 163 -3.29 -8.61 9.77
C HIS A 163 -3.50 -7.47 8.78
N TYR A 164 -3.73 -6.30 9.34
CA TYR A 164 -3.94 -5.05 8.64
C TYR A 164 -3.17 -3.95 9.37
N SER A 165 -2.52 -3.07 8.62
CA SER A 165 -1.84 -1.89 9.15
C SER A 165 -2.08 -0.73 8.20
N VAL A 166 -2.35 0.45 8.77
CA VAL A 166 -2.50 1.73 8.08
C VAL A 166 -1.27 2.57 8.44
N PRO A 167 -0.18 2.48 7.67
CA PRO A 167 1.01 3.27 7.93
C PRO A 167 0.72 4.75 7.66
N THR A 168 1.43 5.63 8.36
CA THR A 168 1.37 7.07 8.13
C THR A 168 1.96 7.38 6.75
N PRO A 169 1.23 8.08 5.86
CA PRO A 169 1.76 8.50 4.57
C PRO A 169 2.89 9.51 4.73
N ILE A 170 3.91 9.39 3.88
CA ILE A 170 5.01 10.34 3.73
C ILE A 170 4.72 11.19 2.50
N THR A 171 4.84 12.51 2.64
CA THR A 171 4.71 13.46 1.54
C THR A 171 6.09 14.06 1.25
N PRO A 172 6.70 13.79 0.08
CA PRO A 172 7.97 14.39 -0.29
C PRO A 172 7.79 15.89 -0.57
N GLN A 173 8.81 16.70 -0.29
CA GLN A 173 8.71 18.17 -0.34
C GLN A 173 8.74 18.76 -1.76
N ARG A 174 9.27 18.05 -2.76
CA ARG A 174 9.65 18.61 -4.08
C ARG A 174 8.94 18.00 -5.28
N GLU A 175 7.76 17.45 -5.09
CA GLU A 175 7.11 16.64 -6.12
C GLU A 175 5.72 17.20 -6.44
N ASP A 176 5.72 18.44 -6.95
CA ASP A 176 4.52 19.22 -7.30
C ASP A 176 3.65 18.55 -8.37
N ASP A 177 4.23 17.65 -9.18
CA ASP A 177 3.54 16.98 -10.29
C ASP A 177 2.72 15.75 -9.87
N MET A 178 2.98 15.16 -8.70
CA MET A 178 2.30 13.94 -8.27
C MET A 178 1.18 14.23 -7.26
N LYS A 179 0.00 13.65 -7.50
CA LYS A 179 -1.13 13.70 -6.57
C LYS A 179 -0.86 12.80 -5.35
N TYR A 180 -0.05 13.29 -4.42
CA TYR A 180 0.12 12.65 -3.12
C TYR A 180 -1.09 12.90 -2.22
N ALA A 181 -1.58 11.86 -1.55
CA ALA A 181 -2.69 12.01 -0.61
C ALA A 181 -2.23 12.80 0.63
N LYS A 182 -2.91 13.92 0.90
CA LYS A 182 -2.79 14.63 2.19
C LYS A 182 -3.75 13.98 3.20
N GLY A 183 -3.31 12.88 3.80
CA GLY A 183 -4.04 12.17 4.87
C GLY A 183 -4.48 10.74 4.52
N ASP A 184 -5.27 10.15 5.41
CA ASP A 184 -5.77 8.77 5.33
C ASP A 184 -7.07 8.65 4.51
N ARG A 185 -7.83 9.76 4.40
CA ARG A 185 -9.15 9.81 3.74
C ARG A 185 -9.16 10.78 2.59
N PHE A 186 -9.60 10.30 1.43
CA PHE A 186 -9.71 11.14 0.23
C PHE A 186 -10.82 10.64 -0.68
N ARG A 187 -11.41 11.57 -1.42
CA ARG A 187 -12.41 11.29 -2.45
C ARG A 187 -11.71 11.27 -3.80
N LEU A 188 -11.95 10.22 -4.58
CA LEU A 188 -11.47 10.06 -5.94
C LEU A 188 -12.63 10.18 -6.91
N GLU A 189 -12.53 11.14 -7.82
CA GLU A 189 -13.43 11.25 -8.95
C GLU A 189 -13.19 10.11 -9.97
N PRO A 190 -14.10 9.86 -10.92
CA PRO A 190 -13.89 8.85 -11.96
C PRO A 190 -12.59 9.10 -12.74
N ALA A 191 -11.83 8.04 -13.01
CA ALA A 191 -10.50 8.08 -13.65
C ALA A 191 -9.41 8.83 -12.86
N ASP A 192 -9.70 9.30 -11.65
CA ASP A 192 -8.70 9.93 -10.80
C ASP A 192 -7.79 8.88 -10.13
N MET A 193 -6.58 9.31 -9.80
CA MET A 193 -5.61 8.50 -9.08
C MET A 193 -4.93 9.31 -7.98
N VAL A 194 -4.55 8.61 -6.92
CA VAL A 194 -3.75 9.17 -5.85
C VAL A 194 -2.67 8.18 -5.44
N THR A 195 -1.55 8.76 -5.04
CA THR A 195 -0.36 8.03 -4.64
C THR A 195 -0.08 8.28 -3.16
N LEU A 196 0.36 7.23 -2.46
CA LEU A 196 0.82 7.31 -1.09
C LEU A 196 2.18 6.65 -0.97
N LEU A 197 3.16 7.36 -0.44
CA LEU A 197 4.44 6.78 -0.02
C LEU A 197 4.33 6.35 1.44
N VAL A 198 4.74 5.14 1.76
CA VAL A 198 4.64 4.61 3.12
C VAL A 198 5.88 3.81 3.49
N ASP A 199 6.34 3.96 4.73
CA ASP A 199 7.39 3.11 5.30
C ASP A 199 6.81 1.71 5.60
N TYR A 200 7.06 0.78 4.68
CA TYR A 200 6.61 -0.61 4.83
C TYR A 200 7.52 -1.44 5.73
N TRP A 201 8.75 -1.00 6.01
CA TRP A 201 9.69 -1.75 6.84
C TRP A 201 9.22 -1.85 8.28
N SER A 202 8.55 -0.82 8.80
CA SER A 202 7.87 -0.84 10.10
C SER A 202 6.89 -2.03 10.22
N VAL A 203 6.12 -2.30 9.17
CA VAL A 203 5.14 -3.39 9.10
C VAL A 203 5.82 -4.75 8.95
N VAL A 204 6.89 -4.81 8.14
CA VAL A 204 7.64 -6.05 7.94
C VAL A 204 8.37 -6.46 9.21
N ARG A 205 9.10 -5.56 9.86
CA ARG A 205 9.87 -5.82 11.08
C ARG A 205 8.98 -6.28 12.24
N SER A 206 7.86 -5.61 12.46
CA SER A 206 6.88 -6.01 13.49
C SER A 206 6.23 -7.38 13.22
N SER A 207 6.35 -7.89 11.99
CA SER A 207 5.82 -9.20 11.58
C SER A 207 6.84 -10.33 11.65
N ARG A 208 8.12 -10.03 11.96
CA ARG A 208 9.21 -11.01 12.05
C ARG A 208 9.39 -11.56 13.48
N PRO A 209 9.95 -12.78 13.62
CA PRO A 209 10.11 -13.79 12.57
C PRO A 209 8.77 -14.45 12.21
N ASN A 210 8.62 -14.81 10.94
CA ASN A 210 7.48 -15.55 10.43
C ASN A 210 7.85 -17.03 10.23
N ARG A 211 6.91 -17.94 10.53
CA ARG A 211 7.15 -19.38 10.38
C ARG A 211 7.44 -19.81 8.93
N SER A 212 6.98 -19.03 7.95
CA SER A 212 7.27 -19.27 6.55
C SER A 212 8.63 -18.75 6.08
N GLY A 213 9.42 -18.11 6.97
CA GLY A 213 10.69 -17.46 6.62
C GLY A 213 10.54 -16.24 5.72
N HIS A 214 9.30 -15.77 5.50
CA HIS A 214 8.99 -14.60 4.69
C HIS A 214 7.66 -13.98 5.06
N VAL A 215 7.50 -12.68 4.81
CA VAL A 215 6.26 -11.92 4.91
C VAL A 215 5.71 -11.68 3.50
N LYS A 216 4.47 -12.12 3.25
CA LYS A 216 3.76 -11.83 2.00
C LYS A 216 2.91 -10.58 2.13
N LEU A 217 3.39 -9.46 1.61
CA LEU A 217 2.80 -8.13 1.74
C LEU A 217 1.95 -7.77 0.53
N ARG A 218 0.80 -7.11 0.77
CA ARG A 218 -0.07 -6.57 -0.28
C ARG A 218 -0.61 -5.22 0.15
N ALA A 219 -0.65 -4.27 -0.78
CA ALA A 219 -1.43 -3.06 -0.58
C ALA A 219 -2.93 -3.40 -0.51
N SER A 220 -3.63 -2.65 0.33
CA SER A 220 -5.05 -2.81 0.60
C SER A 220 -5.70 -1.47 0.92
N VAL A 221 -6.94 -1.34 0.49
CA VAL A 221 -7.72 -0.12 0.60
C VAL A 221 -9.14 -0.45 1.06
N LEU A 222 -9.65 0.31 2.04
CA LEU A 222 -11.06 0.30 2.43
C LEU A 222 -11.80 1.44 1.72
N ILE A 223 -12.91 1.11 1.06
CA ILE A 223 -13.72 2.04 0.28
C ILE A 223 -15.08 2.18 0.97
N ALA A 224 -15.59 3.41 1.06
CA ALA A 224 -16.91 3.71 1.60
C ALA A 224 -18.00 2.83 0.95
N GLY A 225 -18.90 2.30 1.78
CA GLY A 225 -19.99 1.43 1.33
C GLY A 225 -19.56 0.02 0.86
N ARG A 226 -18.27 -0.34 0.92
CA ARG A 226 -17.79 -1.69 0.59
C ARG A 226 -17.36 -2.46 1.84
N ARG A 227 -18.04 -3.58 2.11
CA ARG A 227 -17.71 -4.48 3.24
C ARG A 227 -16.32 -5.13 3.15
N ARG A 228 -15.77 -5.30 1.95
CA ARG A 228 -14.50 -6.01 1.72
C ARG A 228 -13.44 -5.03 1.24
N THR A 229 -12.26 -5.07 1.86
CA THR A 229 -11.08 -4.32 1.39
C THR A 229 -10.66 -4.77 0.00
N LYS A 230 -10.41 -3.78 -0.87
CA LYS A 230 -9.76 -3.98 -2.16
C LYS A 230 -8.27 -4.14 -1.94
N ARG A 231 -7.61 -4.92 -2.79
CA ARG A 231 -6.19 -5.26 -2.62
C ARG A 231 -5.48 -5.28 -3.95
N SER A 232 -4.18 -5.03 -3.92
CA SER A 232 -3.31 -5.25 -5.07
C SER A 232 -3.38 -6.69 -5.56
N ARG A 233 -3.08 -6.92 -6.85
CA ARG A 233 -3.15 -8.25 -7.47
C ARG A 233 -2.25 -9.25 -6.72
N LEU A 234 -2.73 -10.48 -6.52
CA LEU A 234 -1.98 -11.50 -5.75
C LEU A 234 -0.65 -11.88 -6.41
N LYS A 235 -0.59 -11.83 -7.75
CA LYS A 235 0.64 -12.09 -8.53
C LYS A 235 1.73 -11.03 -8.31
N LEU A 236 1.35 -9.83 -7.86
CA LEU A 236 2.23 -8.70 -7.56
C LEU A 236 2.33 -8.46 -6.04
N ALA A 237 2.12 -9.51 -5.25
CA ALA A 237 2.31 -9.44 -3.81
C ALA A 237 3.80 -9.58 -3.52
N TRP A 238 4.34 -8.68 -2.71
CA TRP A 238 5.74 -8.77 -2.29
C TRP A 238 5.93 -9.97 -1.38
N VAL A 239 7.04 -10.67 -1.57
CA VAL A 239 7.45 -11.81 -0.76
C VAL A 239 8.80 -11.44 -0.19
N ILE A 240 8.81 -10.97 1.05
CA ILE A 240 9.99 -10.40 1.70
C ILE A 240 10.53 -11.44 2.68
N PRO A 241 11.72 -12.02 2.47
CA PRO A 241 12.37 -12.93 3.40
C PRO A 241 12.52 -12.29 4.79
N ASP A 242 12.54 -13.12 5.83
CA ASP A 242 12.73 -12.62 7.20
C ASP A 242 14.14 -12.07 7.42
N ALA A 243 15.13 -12.56 6.68
CA ALA A 243 16.52 -12.11 6.73
C ALA A 243 16.76 -10.78 5.98
N ALA A 244 15.91 -10.41 5.03
CA ALA A 244 16.15 -9.24 4.18
C ALA A 244 16.13 -7.92 4.98
N GLN A 245 17.15 -7.09 4.87
CA GLN A 245 17.24 -5.79 5.54
C GLN A 245 16.98 -4.60 4.61
N THR A 246 17.08 -4.84 3.30
CA THR A 246 16.92 -3.88 2.22
C THR A 246 16.13 -4.51 1.07
N ALA A 247 15.42 -3.67 0.30
CA ALA A 247 14.75 -4.02 -0.94
C ALA A 247 15.72 -4.09 -2.10
N VAL A 248 16.85 -3.39 -2.01
CA VAL A 248 17.88 -3.36 -3.03
C VAL A 248 18.65 -4.67 -2.96
N ASP A 249 18.54 -5.49 -3.99
CA ASP A 249 19.06 -6.86 -4.07
C ASP A 249 18.54 -7.84 -3.00
N GLY A 250 17.71 -7.40 -2.05
CA GLY A 250 17.19 -8.25 -0.98
C GLY A 250 18.26 -8.71 0.01
N LEU A 251 19.32 -7.90 0.21
CA LEU A 251 20.47 -8.25 1.05
C LEU A 251 20.08 -8.47 2.51
N GLU A 252 20.86 -9.32 3.19
CA GLU A 252 20.72 -9.61 4.61
C GLU A 252 21.41 -8.58 5.51
N THR A 253 22.25 -7.72 4.93
CA THR A 253 22.92 -6.62 5.61
C THR A 253 22.46 -5.26 5.06
N VAL A 254 22.77 -4.20 5.80
CA VAL A 254 22.46 -2.81 5.43
C VAL A 254 23.67 -1.92 5.65
N PRO A 255 23.97 -0.95 4.75
CA PRO A 255 24.96 0.09 5.02
C PRO A 255 24.63 0.89 6.28
N LEU A 256 25.64 1.22 7.10
CA LEU A 256 25.45 2.08 8.28
C LEU A 256 24.80 3.40 7.88
N ARG A 257 25.28 4.03 6.82
CA ARG A 257 24.71 5.26 6.25
C ARG A 257 23.22 5.17 5.93
N SER A 258 22.73 4.05 5.40
CA SER A 258 21.30 3.85 5.13
C SER A 258 20.48 3.80 6.43
N VAL A 259 21.04 3.20 7.49
CA VAL A 259 20.42 3.24 8.83
C VAL A 259 20.32 4.69 9.32
N ILE A 260 21.43 5.44 9.25
CA ILE A 260 21.47 6.84 9.69
C ILE A 260 20.47 7.68 8.89
N ALA A 261 20.55 7.64 7.56
CA ALA A 261 19.68 8.38 6.66
C ALA A 261 18.19 8.08 6.90
N ALA A 262 17.82 6.79 6.97
CA ALA A 262 16.43 6.39 7.18
C ALA A 262 15.90 6.75 8.56
N THR A 263 16.72 6.69 9.61
CA THR A 263 16.32 7.07 10.97
C THR A 263 16.14 8.58 11.10
N THR A 264 17.13 9.35 10.64
CA THR A 264 17.07 10.82 10.66
C THR A 264 15.88 11.33 9.85
N ALA A 265 15.70 10.82 8.64
CA ALA A 265 14.59 11.23 7.79
C ALA A 265 13.22 10.85 8.36
N ARG A 266 13.07 9.67 8.99
CA ARG A 266 11.80 9.32 9.66
C ARG A 266 11.47 10.34 10.74
N VAL A 267 12.44 10.69 11.60
CA VAL A 267 12.21 11.68 12.67
C VAL A 267 11.80 13.04 12.07
N ILE A 268 12.49 13.51 11.03
CA ILE A 268 12.21 14.82 10.42
C ILE A 268 10.89 14.82 9.65
N LEU A 269 10.63 13.81 8.81
CA LEU A 269 9.40 13.69 8.02
C LEU A 269 8.15 13.61 8.90
N TYR A 270 8.25 13.03 10.10
CA TYR A 270 7.14 13.01 11.07
C TYR A 270 7.03 14.27 11.92
N ALA A 271 8.07 15.11 11.99
CA ALA A 271 8.07 16.36 12.75
C ALA A 271 7.34 17.51 12.02
N THR A 272 6.79 17.27 10.81
CA THR A 272 6.11 18.28 9.96
C THR A 272 6.97 19.50 9.59
N ASP A 273 8.27 19.45 9.83
CA ASP A 273 9.17 20.57 9.51
C ASP A 273 9.49 20.58 8.01
N GLU A 274 9.31 21.74 7.39
CA GLU A 274 9.36 21.95 5.93
C GLU A 274 10.78 22.01 5.38
N ARG A 275 11.82 21.86 6.22
CA ARG A 275 13.22 21.95 5.79
C ARG A 275 13.99 20.68 6.13
N LEU A 276 14.08 19.79 5.15
CA LEU A 276 15.09 18.74 5.16
C LEU A 276 16.42 19.40 4.74
N GLY A 277 17.30 19.66 5.70
CA GLY A 277 18.73 19.80 5.40
C GLY A 277 19.25 18.53 4.69
N ASN A 278 20.50 18.57 4.23
CA ASN A 278 21.07 17.46 3.46
C ASN A 278 21.35 16.24 4.36
N ILE A 279 20.35 15.38 4.55
CA ILE A 279 20.44 14.16 5.38
C ILE A 279 21.54 13.24 4.85
N GLY A 280 21.75 13.19 3.53
CA GLY A 280 22.82 12.41 2.94
C GLY A 280 24.19 12.87 3.44
N TYR A 281 24.43 14.19 3.50
CA TYR A 281 25.66 14.75 4.05
C TYR A 281 25.83 14.44 5.54
N PHE A 282 24.78 14.64 6.35
CA PHE A 282 24.78 14.24 7.77
C PHE A 282 25.12 12.75 7.96
N ALA A 283 24.51 11.88 7.15
CA ALA A 283 24.73 10.43 7.25
C ALA A 283 26.17 10.03 6.88
N ARG A 284 26.76 10.69 5.87
CA ARG A 284 28.16 10.49 5.48
C ARG A 284 29.14 11.00 6.53
N ASP A 285 28.93 12.20 7.07
CA ASP A 285 29.83 12.75 8.10
C ASP A 285 29.81 11.88 9.37
N LEU A 286 28.61 11.47 9.82
CA LEU A 286 28.48 10.59 10.97
C LEU A 286 29.11 9.21 10.73
N GLU A 287 28.91 8.60 9.56
CA GLU A 287 29.58 7.36 9.18
C GLU A 287 31.11 7.49 9.20
N GLY A 288 31.63 8.59 8.64
CA GLY A 288 33.06 8.92 8.63
C GLY A 288 33.64 9.05 10.04
N ARG A 289 32.94 9.73 10.96
CA ARG A 289 33.38 9.89 12.36
C ARG A 289 33.31 8.60 13.17
N ILE A 290 32.38 7.69 12.86
CA ILE A 290 32.30 6.37 13.49
C ILE A 290 33.47 5.48 13.04
N ALA A 291 34.06 5.72 11.86
CA ALA A 291 35.29 5.09 11.40
C ALA A 291 35.30 3.55 11.53
N GLY A 292 34.16 2.90 11.28
CA GLY A 292 34.02 1.44 11.37
C GLY A 292 33.82 0.88 12.78
N ALA A 293 33.78 1.71 13.82
CA ALA A 293 33.61 1.28 15.21
C ALA A 293 32.58 2.11 15.97
N TRP A 294 31.42 1.50 16.25
CA TRP A 294 30.41 2.13 17.10
C TRP A 294 30.83 2.13 18.58
N PRO A 295 30.83 3.29 19.27
CA PRO A 295 31.30 3.37 20.66
C PRO A 295 30.56 2.41 21.60
N ALA A 296 31.27 1.86 22.58
CA ALA A 296 30.73 0.84 23.48
C ALA A 296 29.76 1.42 24.53
N ASP A 297 29.99 2.66 24.94
CA ASP A 297 29.26 3.33 26.01
C ASP A 297 28.34 4.44 25.49
N TRP A 298 27.33 4.80 26.27
CA TRP A 298 26.37 5.83 25.90
C TRP A 298 27.02 7.20 25.69
N ALA A 299 28.00 7.58 26.51
CA ALA A 299 28.62 8.90 26.43
C ALA A 299 29.43 9.03 25.12
N GLY A 300 30.20 8.01 24.74
CA GLY A 300 30.90 7.97 23.45
C GLY A 300 29.95 8.07 22.25
N ARG A 301 28.84 7.32 22.24
CA ARG A 301 27.84 7.35 21.16
C ARG A 301 27.19 8.72 21.02
N ARG A 302 26.79 9.29 22.16
CA ARG A 302 26.18 10.62 22.24
C ARG A 302 27.16 11.67 21.71
N ALA A 303 28.40 11.65 22.19
CA ALA A 303 29.43 12.60 21.76
C ALA A 303 29.71 12.53 20.26
N ALA A 304 29.78 11.33 19.68
CA ALA A 304 29.97 11.14 18.24
C ALA A 304 28.83 11.75 17.41
N ILE A 305 27.57 11.57 17.83
CA ILE A 305 26.42 12.16 17.16
C ILE A 305 26.36 13.67 17.38
N GLU A 306 26.51 14.15 18.62
CA GLU A 306 26.46 15.58 18.94
C GLU A 306 27.52 16.37 18.17
N ALA A 307 28.73 15.82 18.01
CA ALA A 307 29.80 16.46 17.26
C ALA A 307 29.47 16.72 15.77
N VAL A 308 28.60 15.90 15.16
CA VAL A 308 28.08 16.12 13.79
C VAL A 308 26.90 17.10 13.82
N MET A 309 26.05 17.00 14.84
CA MET A 309 24.86 17.85 14.96
C MET A 309 25.17 19.30 15.38
N ASP A 310 26.30 19.54 16.03
CA ASP A 310 26.78 20.87 16.44
C ASP A 310 27.64 21.55 15.37
N ASP A 311 28.00 20.83 14.31
CA ASP A 311 28.71 21.39 13.17
C ASP A 311 27.70 22.10 12.26
N GLU A 312 27.78 23.45 12.26
CA GLU A 312 26.85 24.37 11.60
C GLU A 312 26.77 24.15 10.08
N ASP A 313 27.82 23.62 9.46
CA ASP A 313 27.87 23.33 8.03
C ASP A 313 27.12 22.02 7.69
N THR A 314 26.98 21.11 8.64
CA THR A 314 26.27 19.83 8.51
C THR A 314 24.78 19.93 8.82
N MET A 315 24.39 20.80 9.74
CA MET A 315 23.01 20.89 10.24
C MET A 315 22.35 22.25 9.98
N HIS A 316 21.97 22.52 8.73
CA HIS A 316 21.04 23.62 8.39
C HIS A 316 19.56 23.33 8.76
N PHE A 317 19.28 22.39 9.67
CA PHE A 317 17.96 21.77 9.74
C PHE A 317 16.84 22.62 10.33
N VAL A 318 17.06 23.57 11.26
CA VAL A 318 15.91 24.20 11.94
C VAL A 318 16.27 25.57 12.54
N PRO A 319 15.36 26.57 12.54
CA PRO A 319 15.49 27.75 13.41
C PRO A 319 15.64 27.37 14.90
N TYR A 320 16.47 28.14 15.62
CA TYR A 320 17.15 27.83 16.89
C TYR A 320 16.33 27.27 18.08
N GLN A 321 14.99 27.38 18.11
CA GLN A 321 14.17 27.00 19.28
C GLN A 321 13.51 25.62 19.15
N ASP A 322 13.01 25.24 17.98
CA ASP A 322 12.48 23.89 17.72
C ASP A 322 13.59 22.84 17.50
N ALA A 323 14.81 23.33 17.23
CA ALA A 323 16.00 22.52 16.97
C ALA A 323 16.37 21.58 18.14
N ARG A 324 16.16 21.97 19.41
CA ARG A 324 16.60 21.15 20.57
C ARG A 324 15.82 19.87 20.75
N MET A 325 14.49 19.93 20.63
CA MET A 325 13.64 18.75 20.75
C MET A 325 13.88 17.81 19.57
N LEU A 326 13.91 18.34 18.35
CA LEU A 326 14.21 17.54 17.17
C LEU A 326 15.60 16.90 17.26
N LYS A 327 16.63 17.66 17.65
CA LYS A 327 18.00 17.16 17.86
C LYS A 327 18.01 16.00 18.84
N THR A 328 17.34 16.16 19.98
CA THR A 328 17.24 15.11 21.00
C THR A 328 16.51 13.87 20.46
N SER A 329 15.41 14.05 19.72
CA SER A 329 14.67 12.95 19.09
C SER A 329 15.51 12.19 18.06
N VAL A 330 16.24 12.91 17.19
CA VAL A 330 17.15 12.32 16.20
C VAL A 330 18.25 11.54 16.92
N LEU A 331 18.88 12.11 17.93
CA LEU A 331 19.95 11.47 18.69
C LEU A 331 19.49 10.17 19.36
N ILE A 332 18.37 10.21 20.08
CA ILE A 332 17.82 9.03 20.75
C ILE A 332 17.43 7.96 19.72
N ALA A 333 16.78 8.35 18.62
CA ALA A 333 16.37 7.44 17.56
C ALA A 333 17.58 6.78 16.88
N LEU A 334 18.64 7.54 16.57
CA LEU A 334 19.86 7.02 15.96
C LEU A 334 20.55 5.99 16.85
N ILE A 335 20.77 6.32 18.13
CA ILE A 335 21.41 5.37 19.05
C ILE A 335 20.57 4.10 19.17
N SER A 336 19.25 4.24 19.33
CA SER A 336 18.34 3.11 19.43
C SER A 336 18.36 2.24 18.17
N ASP A 337 18.28 2.82 16.98
CA ASP A 337 18.20 2.09 15.71
C ASP A 337 19.54 1.44 15.33
N ILE A 338 20.67 2.11 15.56
CA ILE A 338 22.01 1.55 15.30
C ILE A 338 22.25 0.36 16.24
N GLU A 339 21.94 0.48 17.53
CA GLU A 339 22.09 -0.63 18.48
C GLU A 339 21.18 -1.81 18.12
N ALA A 340 19.91 -1.54 17.80
CA ALA A 340 18.96 -2.58 17.42
C ALA A 340 19.36 -3.32 16.13
N ARG A 341 20.13 -2.68 15.25
CA ARG A 341 20.56 -3.23 13.95
C ARG A 341 22.05 -3.57 13.90
N LYS A 342 22.77 -3.54 15.02
CA LYS A 342 24.23 -3.69 15.04
C LYS A 342 24.74 -4.95 14.35
N ALA A 343 24.01 -6.06 14.47
CA ALA A 343 24.33 -7.35 13.84
C ALA A 343 23.99 -7.40 12.33
N ASP A 344 23.11 -6.51 11.87
CA ASP A 344 22.64 -6.43 10.48
C ASP A 344 23.41 -5.38 9.66
N ILE A 345 24.17 -4.51 10.33
CA ILE A 345 24.95 -3.45 9.68
C ILE A 345 26.19 -4.06 9.02
N ASP A 346 26.38 -3.72 7.75
CA ASP A 346 27.62 -4.00 7.04
C ASP A 346 28.69 -3.00 7.46
N TRP A 347 29.47 -3.36 8.48
CA TRP A 347 30.57 -2.54 8.96
C TRP A 347 31.75 -2.45 7.97
N SER A 348 31.77 -3.27 6.92
CA SER A 348 32.81 -3.25 5.89
C SER A 348 32.55 -2.24 4.77
N ASP A 349 31.30 -1.77 4.63
CA ASP A 349 30.91 -0.73 3.65
C ASP A 349 31.36 0.68 4.09
N ILE A 350 31.66 0.85 5.37
CA ILE A 350 32.21 2.07 5.94
C ILE A 350 33.62 2.23 5.38
N LEU A 351 33.85 3.26 4.54
CA LEU A 351 35.13 3.66 3.91
C LEU A 351 35.38 3.30 2.43
N THR A 352 34.37 3.27 1.57
CA THR A 352 34.64 3.61 0.17
C THR A 352 34.18 5.05 -0.06
N PRO A 353 35.06 6.07 0.03
CA PRO A 353 34.68 7.40 -0.46
C PRO A 353 34.22 7.19 -1.90
N ALA A 354 32.94 7.46 -2.17
CA ALA A 354 32.48 7.59 -3.54
C ALA A 354 33.47 8.54 -4.21
N PRO A 355 34.04 8.19 -5.39
CA PRO A 355 34.92 9.12 -6.10
C PRO A 355 34.18 10.44 -6.11
N ALA A 356 34.83 11.50 -5.59
CA ALA A 356 34.24 12.81 -5.48
C ALA A 356 33.46 13.02 -6.78
N GLN A 357 32.13 13.10 -6.67
CA GLN A 357 31.35 13.59 -7.78
C GLN A 357 31.87 15.01 -7.88
N ASP A 358 32.89 15.19 -8.74
CA ASP A 358 33.40 16.48 -9.12
C ASP A 358 32.14 17.27 -9.34
N ALA A 359 31.95 18.26 -8.47
CA ALA A 359 30.83 19.15 -8.57
C ALA A 359 30.92 19.63 -10.01
N VAL A 360 30.04 19.12 -10.86
CA VAL A 360 29.69 19.75 -12.11
C VAL A 360 28.95 20.99 -11.64
N GLN A 361 29.72 21.93 -11.09
CA GLN A 361 29.61 23.32 -11.42
C GLN A 361 29.65 23.31 -12.95
N THR A 362 28.49 23.14 -13.56
CA THR A 362 28.04 24.06 -14.59
C THR A 362 28.19 25.46 -14.00
N ARG A 363 29.45 25.90 -13.95
CA ARG A 363 29.81 27.29 -14.08
C ARG A 363 29.34 27.58 -15.50
N ASP A 364 28.15 28.15 -15.59
CA ASP A 364 27.76 28.93 -16.75
C ASP A 364 28.88 29.95 -16.93
N ASP A 365 29.89 29.57 -17.71
CA ASP A 365 30.78 30.51 -18.34
C ASP A 365 29.89 31.31 -19.28
N ASP A 366 29.37 32.39 -18.73
CA ASP A 366 28.85 33.56 -19.43
C ASP A 366 29.85 33.88 -20.56
N PRO A 367 29.54 33.63 -21.85
CA PRO A 367 30.32 34.25 -22.89
C PRO A 367 29.92 35.72 -22.87
N ALA A 368 30.73 36.52 -22.19
CA ALA A 368 30.82 37.95 -22.40
C ALA A 368 30.89 38.20 -23.91
N SER A 369 29.73 38.54 -24.48
CA SER A 369 29.64 39.10 -25.82
C SER A 369 30.00 40.58 -25.70
N GLU A 370 31.30 40.83 -25.62
CA GLU A 370 31.85 42.10 -26.07
C GLU A 370 31.55 42.20 -27.57
N VAL A 371 30.65 43.11 -27.92
CA VAL A 371 30.57 43.69 -29.26
C VAL A 371 31.34 45.01 -29.21
N PRO A 372 32.54 45.09 -29.82
CA PRO A 372 33.07 46.35 -30.26
C PRO A 372 33.09 46.44 -31.80
N ILE A 373 32.60 47.60 -32.25
CA ILE A 373 32.66 48.24 -33.59
C ILE A 373 31.56 47.84 -34.58
#